data_AF-A0A6P0HVU0-F1
#
_entry.id   AF-A0A6P0HVU0-F1
#
_cell.length_a   1.000
_cell.length_b   1.000
_cell.length_c   1.000
_cell.angle_alpha   90.00
_cell.angle_beta   90.00
_cell.angle_gamma   90.00
#
_symmetry.space_group_name_H-M   'P 1'
#
loop_
_entity.id
_entity.type
_entity.pdbx_description
1 polymer ?
#
loop_
_entity_poly.entity_id
_entity_poly.type
_entity_poly.pdbx_seq_one_letter_code
_entity_poly.pdbx_strand_id
1 'polypeptide(L)'
;MVNTKSTSAKIGKLKIVWSRELASNPSSVTVIKDSTSRYFLSFVVETMPKILPQSDNSVGIDLGINTFAIFSNGTKIDVPKPLKKRIKK
;
A
#
# COMPACT_ATOMS: atom_id res chain seq x y z
N MET A 1 -0.07 -14.06 11.45
CA MET A 1 1.09 -14.19 10.53
C MET A 1 1.25 -15.66 10.16
N VAL A 2 0.85 -16.05 8.96
CA VAL A 2 1.14 -17.39 8.42
C VAL A 2 2.52 -17.36 7.79
N ASN A 3 3.42 -18.24 8.23
CA ASN A 3 4.71 -18.46 7.59
C ASN A 3 4.52 -19.54 6.52
N THR A 4 4.54 -19.16 5.25
CA THR A 4 4.45 -20.13 4.15
C THR A 4 5.69 -20.06 3.26
N LYS A 5 5.97 -21.16 2.56
CA LYS A 5 7.05 -21.25 1.59
C LYS A 5 6.48 -20.98 0.20
N SER A 6 6.98 -19.99 -0.54
CA SER A 6 6.74 -19.90 -1.98
C SER A 6 7.98 -20.37 -2.74
N THR A 7 7.76 -20.88 -3.94
CA THR A 7 8.81 -21.26 -4.88
C THR A 7 8.75 -20.34 -6.10
N SER A 8 9.86 -19.70 -6.44
CA SER A 8 10.05 -19.14 -7.78
C SER A 8 11.10 -19.95 -8.52
N ALA A 9 10.94 -20.13 -9.84
CA ALA A 9 11.85 -20.93 -10.65
C ALA A 9 13.31 -20.43 -10.60
N LYS A 10 13.51 -19.11 -10.40
CA LYS A 10 14.83 -18.47 -10.42
C LYS A 10 15.48 -18.32 -9.04
N ILE A 11 14.69 -18.28 -7.97
CA ILE A 11 15.17 -17.93 -6.61
C ILE A 11 14.99 -19.10 -5.63
N GLY A 12 14.21 -20.12 -6.00
CA GLY A 12 13.95 -21.28 -5.16
C GLY A 12 12.91 -20.99 -4.06
N LYS A 13 13.02 -21.70 -2.93
CA LYS A 13 12.07 -21.61 -1.81
C LYS A 13 12.38 -20.39 -0.94
N LEU A 14 11.45 -19.46 -0.82
CA LEU A 14 11.52 -18.30 0.07
C LEU A 14 10.59 -18.51 1.27
N LYS A 15 11.09 -18.22 2.48
CA LYS A 15 10.22 -18.05 3.66
C LYS A 15 9.55 -16.68 3.54
N ILE A 16 8.23 -16.65 3.42
CA ILE A 16 7.47 -15.40 3.30
C ILE A 16 6.76 -15.08 4.61
N VAL A 17 6.82 -13.81 4.99
CA VAL A 17 5.88 -13.19 5.93
C VAL A 17 4.85 -12.43 5.12
N TRP A 18 3.59 -12.87 5.18
CA TRP A 18 2.50 -12.22 4.44
C TRP A 18 2.01 -10.98 5.16
N SER A 19 1.92 -9.87 4.43
CA SER A 19 1.28 -8.63 4.92
C SER A 19 -0.24 -8.71 4.87
N ARG A 20 -0.77 -9.52 3.94
CA ARG A 20 -2.20 -9.82 3.73
C ARG A 20 -2.35 -11.08 2.88
N GLU A 21 -3.53 -11.67 2.88
CA GLU A 21 -3.91 -12.72 1.93
C GLU A 21 -4.06 -12.14 0.52
N LEU A 22 -3.81 -12.98 -0.49
CA LEU A 22 -4.02 -12.61 -1.88
C LEU A 22 -5.50 -12.80 -2.24
N ALA A 23 -6.10 -11.78 -2.87
CA ALA A 23 -7.51 -11.82 -3.27
C ALA A 23 -7.80 -12.88 -4.36
N SER A 24 -6.79 -13.20 -5.18
CA SER A 24 -6.86 -14.20 -6.25
C SER A 24 -5.46 -14.72 -6.57
N ASN A 25 -5.37 -15.69 -7.48
CA ASN A 25 -4.09 -16.15 -8.01
C ASN A 25 -3.37 -14.97 -8.71
N PRO A 26 -2.08 -14.73 -8.40
CA PRO A 26 -1.37 -13.62 -8.99
C PRO A 26 -1.07 -13.86 -10.47
N SER A 27 -1.27 -12.84 -11.31
CA SER A 27 -0.87 -12.86 -12.72
C SER A 27 0.63 -12.69 -12.90
N SER A 28 1.28 -11.99 -11.96
CA SER A 28 2.73 -11.83 -11.92
C SER A 28 3.23 -11.61 -10.50
N VAL A 29 4.52 -11.90 -10.31
CA VAL A 29 5.25 -11.62 -9.08
C VAL A 29 6.54 -10.88 -9.39
N THR A 30 6.75 -9.73 -8.75
CA THR A 30 8.02 -9.03 -8.76
C THR A 30 8.77 -9.37 -7.49
N VAL A 31 10.02 -9.84 -7.64
CA VAL A 31 10.92 -10.12 -6.52
C VAL A 31 12.07 -9.14 -6.55
N ILE A 32 12.22 -8.39 -5.47
CA ILE A 32 13.30 -7.39 -5.29
C ILE A 32 14.18 -7.85 -4.15
N LYS A 33 15.50 -7.85 -4.37
CA LYS A 33 16.49 -8.02 -3.30
C LYS A 33 17.13 -6.67 -3.01
N ASP A 34 17.07 -6.20 -1.77
CA ASP A 34 17.74 -4.97 -1.38
C ASP A 34 19.24 -5.18 -1.10
N SER A 35 19.99 -4.10 -0.90
CA SER A 35 21.42 -4.14 -0.59
C SER A 35 21.74 -4.83 0.75
N THR A 36 20.75 -4.95 1.64
CA THR A 36 20.86 -5.68 2.91
C THR A 36 20.46 -7.15 2.78
N SER A 37 20.35 -7.67 1.55
CA SER A 37 19.98 -9.05 1.23
C SER A 37 18.60 -9.50 1.71
N ARG A 38 17.66 -8.57 1.89
CA ARG A 38 16.25 -8.90 2.16
C ARG A 38 15.48 -9.00 0.84
N TYR A 39 14.53 -9.93 0.80
CA TYR A 39 13.64 -10.12 -0.33
C TYR A 39 12.28 -9.48 -0.07
N PHE A 40 11.79 -8.73 -1.05
CA PHE A 40 10.43 -8.20 -1.09
C PHE A 40 9.70 -8.80 -2.28
N LEU A 41 8.46 -9.22 -2.06
CA LEU A 41 7.59 -9.79 -3.09
C LEU A 41 6.39 -8.88 -3.27
N SER A 42 6.14 -8.46 -4.51
CA SER A 42 4.92 -7.77 -4.91
C SER A 42 4.15 -8.65 -5.88
N PHE A 43 2.85 -8.76 -5.67
CA PHE A 43 1.95 -9.61 -6.45
C PHE A 43 0.91 -8.74 -7.14
N VAL A 44 0.74 -8.95 -8.45
CA VAL A 44 -0.40 -8.39 -9.18
C VAL A 44 -1.52 -9.42 -9.12
N VAL A 45 -2.66 -9.04 -8.54
CA VAL A 45 -3.84 -9.90 -8.36
C VAL A 45 -5.06 -9.18 -8.90
N GLU A 46 -6.01 -9.94 -9.43
CA GLU A 46 -7.33 -9.42 -9.74
C GLU A 46 -8.15 -9.31 -8.44
N THR A 47 -8.91 -8.23 -8.30
CA THR A 47 -9.84 -8.03 -7.18
C THR A 47 -11.14 -7.47 -7.71
N MET A 48 -12.26 -7.99 -7.22
CA MET A 48 -13.56 -7.38 -7.48
C MET A 48 -13.75 -6.19 -6.53
N PRO A 49 -14.02 -4.98 -7.04
CA PRO A 49 -14.34 -3.85 -6.18
C PRO A 49 -15.67 -4.13 -5.48
N LYS A 50 -15.73 -3.85 -4.17
CA LYS A 50 -17.00 -3.82 -3.46
C LYS A 50 -17.76 -2.57 -3.90
N ILE A 51 -18.82 -2.75 -4.68
CA ILE A 51 -19.72 -1.66 -5.04
C ILE A 51 -20.48 -1.27 -3.78
N LEU A 52 -20.34 -0.02 -3.37
CA LEU A 52 -21.10 0.56 -2.27
C LEU A 52 -22.38 1.22 -2.82
N PRO A 53 -23.44 1.34 -2.02
CA PRO A 53 -24.62 2.11 -2.41
C PRO A 53 -24.22 3.53 -2.82
N GLN A 54 -24.90 4.08 -3.82
CA GLN A 54 -24.71 5.48 -4.21
C GLN A 54 -25.04 6.39 -3.03
N SER A 55 -24.23 7.42 -2.84
CA SER A 55 -24.45 8.46 -1.85
C SER A 55 -24.51 9.81 -2.55
N ASP A 56 -25.48 10.64 -2.18
CA ASP A 56 -25.57 12.03 -2.63
C ASP A 56 -24.59 12.96 -1.89
N ASN A 57 -23.89 12.41 -0.87
CA ASN A 57 -22.86 13.15 -0.16
C ASN A 57 -21.62 13.31 -1.03
N SER A 58 -21.19 14.56 -1.19
CA SER A 58 -19.91 14.89 -1.84
C SER A 58 -19.08 15.77 -0.92
N VAL A 59 -17.76 15.58 -0.96
CA VAL A 59 -16.81 16.42 -0.23
C VAL A 59 -15.60 16.67 -1.11
N GLY A 60 -15.24 17.94 -1.28
CA GLY A 60 -13.98 18.33 -1.93
C GLY A 60 -12.83 18.12 -0.97
N ILE A 61 -11.69 17.64 -1.46
CA ILE A 61 -10.48 17.41 -0.67
C ILE A 61 -9.32 18.18 -1.31
N ASP A 62 -8.74 19.11 -0.56
CA ASP A 62 -7.48 19.78 -0.91
C ASP A 62 -6.33 19.18 -0.10
N LEU A 63 -5.24 18.78 -0.77
CA LEU A 63 -4.09 18.12 -0.14
C LEU A 63 -2.91 19.07 -0.04
N GLY A 64 -2.43 19.28 1.19
CA GLY A 64 -1.38 20.25 1.48
C GLY A 64 -0.17 19.67 2.21
N ILE A 65 0.92 20.43 2.19
CA ILE A 65 2.16 20.09 2.90
C ILE A 65 2.06 20.48 4.40
N ASN A 66 1.44 21.61 4.69
CA ASN A 66 1.26 22.11 6.06
C ASN A 66 0.09 21.42 6.78
N THR A 67 -0.99 21.17 6.04
CA THR A 67 -2.19 20.45 6.47
C THR A 67 -2.41 19.32 5.48
N PHE A 68 -2.44 18.07 5.95
CA PHE A 68 -2.47 16.90 5.07
C PHE A 68 -3.69 16.89 4.16
N ALA A 69 -4.87 17.19 4.71
CA ALA A 69 -6.10 17.31 3.95
C ALA A 69 -7.03 18.37 4.54
N ILE A 70 -7.64 19.20 3.70
CA ILE A 70 -8.74 20.11 4.05
C ILE A 70 -9.97 19.69 3.26
N PHE A 71 -11.08 19.51 3.94
CA PHE A 71 -12.35 19.14 3.32
C PHE A 71 -13.20 20.39 3.05
N SER A 72 -14.06 20.36 2.04
CA SER A 72 -14.96 21.48 1.70
C SER A 72 -15.96 21.82 2.81
N ASN A 73 -16.15 20.93 3.78
CA ASN A 73 -16.95 21.17 4.99
C ASN A 73 -16.16 21.83 6.14
N GLY A 74 -14.91 22.23 5.90
CA GLY A 74 -14.04 22.89 6.89
C GLY A 74 -13.23 21.93 7.78
N THR A 75 -13.42 20.62 7.67
CA THR A 75 -12.62 19.62 8.41
C THR A 75 -11.15 19.69 7.98
N LYS A 76 -10.23 19.59 8.94
CA LYS A 76 -8.78 19.61 8.70
C LYS A 76 -8.13 18.37 9.28
N ILE A 77 -7.28 17.72 8.48
CA ILE A 77 -6.45 16.59 8.89
C ILE A 77 -5.01 17.07 8.96
N ASP A 78 -4.44 17.03 10.16
CA ASP A 78 -3.06 17.42 10.39
C ASP A 78 -2.08 16.38 9.83
N VAL A 79 -0.88 16.86 9.46
CA VAL A 79 0.18 15.99 8.97
C VAL A 79 0.74 15.11 10.11
N PRO A 80 1.00 13.81 9.90
CA PRO A 80 1.68 13.00 10.89
C PRO A 80 3.11 13.51 11.14
N LYS A 81 3.49 13.71 12.42
CA LYS A 81 4.81 14.24 12.80
C LYS A 81 5.88 13.12 12.81
N PRO A 82 7.12 13.34 12.30
CA PRO A 82 7.58 14.53 11.59
C PRO A 82 7.89 14.26 10.11
N LEU A 83 7.04 14.75 9.21
CA LEU A 83 7.38 14.95 7.77
C LEU A 83 8.32 16.16 7.54
N LYS A 84 8.64 16.92 8.59
CA LYS A 84 9.56 18.08 8.56
C LYS A 84 11.01 17.75 8.16
N LYS A 85 11.42 16.47 8.12
CA LYS A 85 12.82 16.10 7.81
C LYS A 85 13.19 16.13 6.32
N ARG A 86 12.21 16.17 5.40
CA ARG A 86 12.46 16.15 3.94
C ARG A 86 12.09 17.44 3.20
N ILE A 87 11.54 18.42 3.90
CA ILE A 87 11.32 19.77 3.38
C ILE A 87 12.56 20.60 3.75
N LYS A 88 13.67 20.38 3.04
CA LYS A 88 14.77 21.35 3.01
C LYS A 88 14.74 21.99 1.62
N LYS A 89 14.67 23.31 1.62
CA LYS A 89 14.75 24.19 0.44
C LYS A 89 16.14 24.10 -0.18
#